data_AF-A0A524NKQ8-F1
#
_entry.id   AF-A0A524NKQ8-F1
#
_cell.length_a   1.000
_cell.length_b   1.000
_cell.length_c   1.000
_cell.angle_alpha   90.00
_cell.angle_beta   90.00
_cell.angle_gamma   90.00
#
_symmetry.space_group_name_H-M   'P 1'
#
loop_
_entity.id
_entity.type
_entity.pdbx_description
1 polymer ?
#
loop_
_entity_poly.entity_id
_entity_poly.type
_entity_poly.pdbx_seq_one_letter_code
_entity_poly.pdbx_strand_id
1 'polypeptide(L)'
;MKRIIPALFFALTILPLQAQNRIFDMEPKSPSMIAKISFIAPKLIAEIAPSQNFTFVVGFWLKTSFWDYNEWAPSSQPYVSPSFTLEPRYYFNLEDRHHKGKTTRYYSGWYISLPFNIEFPDLLYSIGGTIGFQYTMGRRWYWNLSMGPGFTFSDSRFHFSGAGDFGLGIILNKM
;
A
#
# COMPACT_ATOMS: atom_id res chain seq x y z
N MET A 1 -34.90 7.85 3.30
CA MET A 1 -33.53 7.77 2.75
C MET A 1 -32.82 9.12 2.57
N LYS A 2 -33.52 10.24 2.25
CA LYS A 2 -32.89 11.56 1.97
C LYS A 2 -32.15 12.24 3.13
N ARG A 3 -32.33 11.79 4.39
CA ARG A 3 -31.69 12.38 5.59
C ARG A 3 -30.43 11.65 6.05
N ILE A 4 -30.12 10.48 5.48
CA ILE A 4 -28.96 9.66 5.87
C ILE A 4 -27.67 10.21 5.24
N ILE A 5 -27.75 10.69 4.01
CA ILE A 5 -26.62 11.25 3.25
C ILE A 5 -25.96 12.45 3.97
N PRO A 6 -26.71 13.48 4.42
CA PRO A 6 -26.10 14.60 5.14
C PRO A 6 -25.51 14.19 6.50
N ALA A 7 -26.11 13.22 7.20
CA ALA A 7 -25.57 12.71 8.47
C ALA A 7 -24.24 11.97 8.28
N LEU A 8 -24.09 11.22 7.19
CA LEU A 8 -22.84 10.54 6.81
C LEU A 8 -21.75 11.56 6.45
N PHE A 9 -22.12 12.62 5.74
CA PHE A 9 -21.22 13.73 5.40
C PHE A 9 -20.77 14.51 6.65
N PHE A 10 -21.65 14.69 7.63
CA PHE A 10 -21.35 15.33 8.91
C PHE A 10 -20.43 14.46 9.78
N ALA A 11 -20.65 13.14 9.82
CA ALA A 11 -19.76 12.20 10.50
C ALA A 11 -18.37 12.16 9.86
N LEU A 12 -18.29 12.21 8.52
CA LEU A 12 -17.02 12.25 7.77
C LEU A 12 -16.21 13.53 8.03
N THR A 13 -16.87 14.66 8.32
CA THR A 13 -16.20 15.96 8.50
C THR A 13 -15.86 16.28 9.95
N ILE A 14 -16.62 15.79 10.94
CA ILE A 14 -16.41 16.15 12.35
C ILE A 14 -15.54 15.15 13.12
N LEU A 15 -15.59 13.86 12.78
CA LEU A 15 -14.71 12.86 13.41
C LEU A 15 -13.20 13.14 13.27
N PRO A 16 -12.67 13.73 12.18
CA PRO A 16 -11.24 14.08 12.12
C PRO A 16 -10.83 15.27 13.00
N LEU A 17 -11.76 16.12 13.48
CA LEU A 17 -11.44 17.26 14.36
C LEU A 17 -11.03 16.80 15.77
N GLN A 18 -11.61 15.71 16.28
CA GLN A 18 -11.24 15.16 17.59
C GLN A 18 -9.88 14.43 17.60
N ALA A 19 -9.22 14.26 16.44
CA ALA A 19 -7.93 13.61 16.33
C ALA A 19 -6.72 14.57 16.44
N GLN A 20 -6.94 15.88 16.58
CA GLN A 20 -5.89 16.91 16.41
C GLN A 20 -5.00 17.16 17.66
N ASN A 21 -5.38 16.69 18.85
CA ASN A 21 -4.64 16.96 20.10
C ASN A 21 -3.71 15.82 20.55
N ARG A 22 -3.10 15.07 19.62
CA ARG A 22 -2.08 14.08 19.98
C ARG A 22 -0.75 14.46 19.36
N ILE A 23 0.24 14.73 20.20
CA ILE A 23 1.64 14.72 19.79
C ILE A 23 1.92 13.28 19.37
N PHE A 24 2.16 13.07 18.08
CA PHE A 24 2.48 11.75 17.54
C PHE A 24 3.99 11.59 17.55
N ASP A 25 4.53 10.68 18.34
CA ASP A 25 5.96 10.35 18.24
C ASP A 25 6.28 9.81 16.84
N MET A 26 7.42 10.23 16.28
CA MET A 26 7.96 9.61 15.08
C MET A 26 8.38 8.16 15.40
N GLU A 27 7.86 7.22 14.62
CA GLU A 27 8.37 5.84 14.59
C GLU A 27 9.37 5.70 13.43
N PRO A 28 10.48 4.92 13.57
CA PRO A 28 10.91 4.10 14.70
C PRO A 28 12.19 4.61 15.42
N LYS A 29 12.37 4.15 16.67
CA LYS A 29 13.58 4.31 17.50
C LYS A 29 14.57 3.12 17.38
N SER A 30 14.21 2.05 16.67
CA SER A 30 15.00 0.82 16.46
C SER A 30 14.40 0.06 15.27
N PRO A 31 15.12 -0.88 14.61
CA PRO A 31 14.50 -1.72 13.58
C PRO A 31 13.23 -2.35 14.14
N SER A 32 12.12 -2.10 13.46
CA SER A 32 10.80 -2.64 13.83
C SER A 32 10.19 -3.36 12.65
N MET A 33 9.43 -4.42 12.91
CA MET A 33 8.66 -5.10 11.88
C MET A 33 7.17 -4.81 12.07
N ILE A 34 6.47 -4.50 10.99
CA ILE A 34 5.03 -4.22 11.00
C ILE A 34 4.35 -5.25 10.11
N ALA A 35 3.48 -6.07 10.69
CA ALA A 35 2.68 -7.04 9.94
C ALA A 35 1.31 -6.43 9.57
N LYS A 36 0.89 -6.59 8.31
CA LYS A 36 -0.38 -6.09 7.79
C LYS A 36 -1.08 -7.13 6.93
N ILE A 37 -2.41 -7.00 6.84
CA ILE A 37 -3.26 -7.72 5.89
C ILE A 37 -3.96 -6.67 5.04
N SER A 38 -3.90 -6.77 3.71
CA SER A 38 -4.75 -6.02 2.78
C SER A 38 -5.96 -6.87 2.38
N PHE A 39 -7.13 -6.25 2.32
CA PHE A 39 -8.37 -6.88 1.85
C PHE A 39 -8.61 -6.61 0.36
N ILE A 40 -8.16 -5.45 -0.13
CA ILE A 40 -8.16 -5.14 -1.55
C ILE A 40 -6.91 -5.76 -2.14
N ALA A 41 -7.09 -6.69 -3.10
CA ALA A 41 -6.06 -7.63 -3.53
C ALA A 41 -5.46 -8.37 -2.32
N PRO A 42 -6.10 -9.45 -1.82
CA PRO A 42 -5.73 -10.11 -0.58
C PRO A 42 -4.23 -10.36 -0.44
N LYS A 43 -3.59 -9.63 0.48
CA LYS A 43 -2.13 -9.57 0.62
C LYS A 43 -1.72 -9.66 2.08
N LEU A 44 -0.75 -10.52 2.37
CA LEU A 44 0.01 -10.50 3.62
C LEU A 44 1.25 -9.63 3.41
N ILE A 45 1.49 -8.68 4.30
CA ILE A 45 2.56 -7.70 4.16
C ILE A 45 3.39 -7.67 5.44
N ALA A 46 4.70 -7.76 5.30
CA ALA A 46 5.68 -7.45 6.34
C ALA A 46 6.46 -6.20 5.93
N GLU A 47 6.41 -5.16 6.74
CA GLU A 47 7.17 -3.92 6.54
C GLU A 47 8.28 -3.85 7.58
N ILE A 48 9.52 -3.94 7.10
CA ILE A 48 10.75 -3.89 7.90
C ILE A 48 11.27 -2.46 7.86
N ALA A 49 11.52 -1.89 9.02
CA ALA A 49 11.75 -0.45 9.17
C ALA A 49 13.14 -0.18 9.77
N PRO A 50 14.22 -0.20 8.97
CA PRO A 50 15.59 -0.02 9.47
C PRO A 50 15.93 1.43 9.85
N SER A 51 15.18 2.43 9.35
CA SER A 51 15.38 3.84 9.68
C SER A 51 14.06 4.60 9.72
N GLN A 52 14.07 5.85 10.19
CA GLN A 52 12.86 6.68 10.30
C GLN A 52 12.18 6.99 8.96
N ASN A 53 12.94 7.02 7.87
CA ASN A 53 12.44 7.44 6.56
C ASN A 53 12.49 6.32 5.52
N PHE A 54 12.90 5.11 5.90
CA PHE A 54 13.06 4.02 4.96
C PHE A 54 12.42 2.74 5.49
N THR A 55 11.67 2.06 4.62
CA THR A 55 11.13 0.73 4.89
C THR A 55 11.40 -0.21 3.73
N PHE A 56 11.47 -1.50 4.06
CA PHE A 56 11.52 -2.59 3.11
C PHE A 56 10.26 -3.42 3.28
N VAL A 57 9.44 -3.44 2.24
CA VAL A 57 8.14 -4.11 2.24
C VAL A 57 8.27 -5.44 1.51
N VAL A 58 7.87 -6.51 2.20
CA VAL A 58 7.73 -7.85 1.64
C VAL A 58 6.25 -8.18 1.63
N GLY A 59 5.73 -8.57 0.47
CA GLY A 59 4.32 -8.88 0.29
C GLY A 59 4.10 -10.22 -0.38
N PHE A 60 3.11 -10.97 0.07
CA PHE A 60 2.58 -12.15 -0.60
C PHE A 60 1.11 -11.93 -0.89
N TRP A 61 0.68 -12.04 -2.15
CA TRP A 61 -0.74 -11.99 -2.52
C TRP A 61 -1.09 -13.07 -3.52
N LEU A 62 -2.39 -13.33 -3.56
CA LEU A 62 -3.01 -14.13 -4.59
C LEU A 62 -3.62 -13.17 -5.60
N LYS A 63 -2.98 -13.02 -6.75
CA LYS A 63 -3.55 -12.28 -7.86
C LYS A 63 -4.72 -13.08 -8.40
N THR A 64 -5.86 -12.43 -8.54
CA THR A 64 -7.08 -13.05 -9.06
C THR A 64 -7.54 -12.28 -10.28
N SER A 65 -7.80 -13.00 -11.38
CA SER A 65 -8.20 -12.39 -12.66
C SER A 65 -9.70 -12.26 -12.81
N PHE A 66 -10.47 -12.22 -11.70
CA PHE A 66 -11.94 -12.07 -11.75
C PHE A 66 -12.42 -10.82 -12.52
N TRP A 67 -11.51 -9.88 -12.83
CA TRP A 67 -11.77 -8.61 -13.48
C TRP A 67 -10.92 -8.35 -14.74
N ASP A 68 -10.20 -9.36 -15.25
CA ASP A 68 -9.36 -9.22 -16.44
C ASP A 68 -10.26 -9.23 -17.70
N TYR A 69 -10.92 -8.09 -17.93
CA TYR A 69 -11.80 -7.87 -19.07
C TYR A 69 -10.96 -7.43 -20.26
N ASN A 70 -10.70 -8.36 -21.17
CA ASN A 70 -10.11 -8.05 -22.46
C ASN A 70 -11.22 -8.07 -23.52
N GLU A 71 -11.52 -6.92 -24.12
CA GLU A 71 -12.52 -6.82 -25.19
C GLU A 71 -12.10 -7.61 -26.46
N TRP A 72 -10.81 -7.91 -26.62
CA TRP A 72 -10.20 -8.39 -27.87
C TRP A 72 -9.69 -9.83 -27.78
N ALA A 73 -9.78 -10.45 -26.61
CA ALA A 73 -9.42 -11.85 -26.37
C ALA A 73 -10.52 -12.55 -25.57
N PRO A 74 -10.78 -13.85 -25.80
CA PRO A 74 -11.73 -14.59 -24.99
C PRO A 74 -11.36 -14.45 -23.51
N SER A 75 -12.37 -14.25 -22.66
CA SER A 75 -12.20 -14.13 -21.21
C SER A 75 -11.32 -15.27 -20.71
N SER A 76 -10.12 -14.94 -20.22
CA SER A 76 -9.25 -15.93 -19.57
C SER A 76 -10.01 -16.57 -18.42
N GLN A 77 -9.87 -17.89 -18.24
CA GLN A 77 -10.45 -18.54 -17.07
C GLN A 77 -9.95 -17.83 -15.79
N PRO A 78 -10.80 -17.70 -14.76
CA PRO A 78 -10.36 -17.16 -13.48
C PRO A 78 -9.14 -17.96 -13.00
N TYR A 79 -8.02 -17.28 -12.84
CA TYR A 79 -6.81 -17.88 -12.32
C TYR A 79 -6.44 -17.20 -11.01
N VAL A 80 -5.83 -18.00 -10.14
CA VAL A 80 -5.22 -17.55 -8.91
C VAL A 80 -3.73 -17.76 -9.06
N SER A 81 -2.99 -16.66 -9.12
CA SER A 81 -1.54 -16.69 -9.24
C SER A 81 -0.89 -16.26 -7.91
N PRO A 82 -0.08 -17.10 -7.27
CA PRO A 82 0.73 -16.67 -6.14
C PRO A 82 1.77 -15.67 -6.61
N SER A 83 1.89 -14.57 -5.88
CA SER A 83 2.77 -13.47 -6.23
C SER A 83 3.50 -12.92 -5.00
N PHE A 84 4.73 -12.45 -5.22
CA PHE A 84 5.59 -11.86 -4.21
C PHE A 84 6.03 -10.45 -4.60
N THR A 85 6.06 -9.51 -3.65
CA THR A 85 6.54 -8.12 -3.82
C THR A 85 7.74 -7.98 -2.90
N LEU A 86 8.79 -7.37 -3.41
CA LEU A 86 9.83 -6.72 -2.64
C LEU A 86 9.82 -5.24 -3.02
N GLU A 87 9.63 -4.34 -2.04
CA GLU A 87 9.48 -2.92 -2.32
C GLU A 87 10.24 -2.09 -1.26
N PRO A 88 11.43 -1.57 -1.58
CA PRO A 88 12.05 -0.51 -0.80
C PRO A 88 11.24 0.79 -0.96
N ARG A 89 10.96 1.46 0.17
CA ARG A 89 10.22 2.73 0.24
C ARG A 89 11.05 3.77 0.98
N TYR A 90 11.09 4.99 0.45
CA TYR A 90 11.65 6.15 1.12
C TYR A 90 10.58 7.23 1.32
N TYR A 91 10.33 7.57 2.57
CA TYR A 91 9.33 8.56 2.98
C TYR A 91 9.99 9.92 3.17
N PHE A 92 9.67 10.85 2.27
CA PHE A 92 10.33 12.16 2.21
C PHE A 92 9.66 13.25 3.04
N ASN A 93 8.52 12.97 3.69
CA ASN A 93 7.73 14.00 4.37
C ASN A 93 7.23 13.61 5.78
N LEU A 94 7.79 12.57 6.39
CA LEU A 94 7.38 12.17 7.75
C LEU A 94 7.69 13.27 8.75
N GLU A 95 8.87 13.87 8.67
CA GLU A 95 9.28 14.97 9.56
C GLU A 95 8.36 16.19 9.42
N ASP A 96 8.12 16.65 8.18
CA ASP A 96 7.15 17.71 7.88
C ASP A 96 5.75 17.43 8.44
N ARG A 97 5.29 16.17 8.35
CA ARG A 97 4.00 15.76 8.89
C ARG A 97 3.99 15.77 10.41
N HIS A 98 5.07 15.29 11.03
CA HIS A 98 5.25 15.30 12.47
C HIS A 98 5.22 16.73 13.03
N HIS A 99 5.97 17.66 12.42
CA HIS A 99 5.95 19.08 12.80
C HIS A 99 4.57 19.72 12.64
N LYS A 100 3.78 19.27 11.66
CA LYS A 100 2.40 19.72 11.43
C LYS A 100 1.37 19.01 12.34
N GLY A 101 1.81 18.23 13.33
CA GLY A 101 0.94 17.49 14.24
C GLY A 101 0.13 16.37 13.56
N LYS A 102 0.54 15.94 12.35
CA LYS A 102 -0.12 14.86 11.62
C LYS A 102 0.45 13.51 12.05
N THR A 103 -0.39 12.47 11.98
CA THR A 103 0.07 11.11 12.24
C THR A 103 1.14 10.69 11.24
N THR A 104 2.24 10.17 11.77
CA THR A 104 3.35 9.50 11.09
C THR A 104 3.44 8.01 11.47
N ARG A 105 2.55 7.55 12.36
CA ARG A 105 2.51 6.17 12.86
C ARG A 105 2.44 5.16 11.72
N TYR A 106 3.19 4.07 11.85
CA TYR A 106 3.33 3.04 10.81
C TYR A 106 3.58 3.64 9.42
N TYR A 107 4.46 4.63 9.35
CA TYR A 107 4.84 5.29 8.10
C TYR A 107 3.66 5.90 7.33
N SER A 108 2.87 6.69 8.06
CA SER A 108 1.79 7.47 7.45
C SER A 108 2.36 8.70 6.76
N GLY A 109 2.70 8.60 5.48
CA GLY A 109 3.35 9.66 4.72
C GLY A 109 3.37 9.40 3.22
N TRP A 110 3.90 10.39 2.51
CA TRP A 110 4.23 10.28 1.10
C TRP A 110 5.59 9.59 0.98
N TYR A 111 5.71 8.73 -0.03
CA TYR A 111 6.93 7.98 -0.29
C TYR A 111 7.21 7.86 -1.79
N ILE A 112 8.46 7.59 -2.09
CA ILE A 112 8.91 7.03 -3.37
C ILE A 112 9.30 5.57 -3.14
N SER A 113 9.09 4.72 -4.13
CA SER A 113 9.46 3.31 -4.02
C SER A 113 9.83 2.67 -5.35
N LEU A 114 10.43 1.49 -5.25
CA LEU A 114 10.82 0.67 -6.38
C LEU A 114 10.27 -0.76 -6.22
N PRO A 115 8.95 -0.99 -6.38
CA PRO A 115 8.36 -2.33 -6.30
C PRO A 115 8.97 -3.28 -7.34
N PHE A 116 9.35 -4.46 -6.87
CA PHE A 116 9.70 -5.63 -7.66
C PHE A 116 8.70 -6.73 -7.36
N ASN A 117 7.94 -7.17 -8.38
CA ASN A 117 6.98 -8.26 -8.22
C ASN A 117 7.39 -9.48 -9.05
N ILE A 118 7.17 -10.65 -8.46
CA ILE A 118 7.36 -11.96 -9.08
C ILE A 118 6.03 -12.68 -9.04
N GLU A 119 5.53 -13.11 -10.18
CA GLU A 119 4.25 -13.80 -10.35
C GLU A 119 4.50 -15.23 -10.87
N PHE A 120 3.85 -16.24 -10.28
CA PHE A 120 4.00 -17.66 -10.62
C PHE A 120 2.66 -18.24 -11.13
N PRO A 121 2.65 -19.30 -11.96
CA PRO A 121 3.77 -20.13 -12.40
C PRO A 121 4.53 -19.60 -13.63
N ASP A 122 3.95 -18.66 -14.39
CA ASP A 122 4.49 -18.16 -15.67
C ASP A 122 5.73 -17.24 -15.50
N LEU A 123 6.27 -17.17 -14.28
CA LEU A 123 7.50 -16.47 -13.92
C LEU A 123 7.57 -15.04 -14.49
N LEU A 124 6.52 -14.26 -14.24
CA LEU A 124 6.42 -12.88 -14.70
C LEU A 124 7.08 -11.94 -13.70
N TYR A 125 8.00 -11.11 -14.18
CA TYR A 125 8.69 -10.12 -13.37
C TYR A 125 8.18 -8.73 -13.69
N SER A 126 7.93 -7.92 -12.68
CA SER A 126 7.67 -6.49 -12.88
C SER A 126 8.51 -5.65 -11.96
N ILE A 127 8.99 -4.52 -12.48
CA ILE A 127 9.71 -3.52 -11.73
C ILE A 127 9.21 -2.14 -12.13
N GLY A 128 9.05 -1.23 -11.18
CA GLY A 128 8.63 0.14 -11.52
C GLY A 128 9.00 1.12 -10.44
N GLY A 129 9.12 2.40 -10.81
CA GLY A 129 9.30 3.48 -9.86
C GLY A 129 7.92 4.06 -9.55
N THR A 130 7.56 4.16 -8.27
CA THR A 130 6.25 4.71 -7.88
C THR A 130 6.38 5.84 -6.88
N ILE A 131 5.38 6.73 -6.92
CA ILE A 131 5.09 7.68 -5.85
C ILE A 131 3.82 7.18 -5.17
N GLY A 132 3.86 7.12 -3.85
CA GLY A 132 2.73 6.64 -3.07
C GLY A 132 2.46 7.47 -1.83
N PHE A 133 1.29 7.21 -1.25
CA PHE A 133 0.87 7.75 0.02
C PHE A 133 0.23 6.64 0.85
N GLN A 134 0.77 6.46 2.05
CA GLN A 134 0.25 5.54 3.05
C GLN A 134 -0.35 6.33 4.20
N TYR A 135 -1.50 5.89 4.71
CA TYR A 135 -2.14 6.51 5.86
C TYR A 135 -2.70 5.48 6.82
N THR A 136 -2.36 5.64 8.09
CA THR A 136 -2.93 4.87 9.20
C THR A 136 -4.14 5.61 9.79
N MET A 137 -5.28 4.95 9.76
CA MET A 137 -6.52 5.37 10.42
C MET A 137 -6.61 4.75 11.82
N GLY A 138 -6.58 5.60 12.85
CA GLY A 138 -6.69 5.14 14.24
C GLY A 138 -5.46 4.33 14.70
N ARG A 139 -5.68 3.10 15.18
CA ARG A 139 -4.60 2.25 15.73
C ARG A 139 -4.20 1.08 14.85
N ARG A 140 -5.08 0.64 13.95
CA ARG A 140 -4.91 -0.63 13.23
C ARG A 140 -5.29 -0.55 11.76
N TRP A 141 -6.05 0.44 11.32
CA TRP A 141 -6.47 0.49 9.91
C TRP A 141 -5.43 1.23 9.10
N TYR A 142 -5.17 0.78 7.88
CA TYR A 142 -4.34 1.51 6.93
C TYR A 142 -4.96 1.47 5.55
N TRP A 143 -4.66 2.50 4.76
CA TRP A 143 -4.77 2.45 3.33
C TRP A 143 -3.47 2.89 2.69
N ASN A 144 -3.20 2.38 1.50
CA ASN A 144 -2.04 2.67 0.69
C ASN A 144 -2.50 2.92 -0.74
N LEU A 145 -1.96 3.95 -1.37
CA LEU A 145 -2.13 4.19 -2.80
C LEU A 145 -0.78 4.56 -3.39
N SER A 146 -0.37 3.86 -4.43
CA SER A 146 0.84 4.19 -5.19
C SER A 146 0.62 4.00 -6.68
N MET A 147 1.32 4.81 -7.47
CA MET A 147 1.29 4.76 -8.91
C MET A 147 2.60 5.27 -9.50
N GLY A 148 2.94 4.79 -10.70
CA GLY A 148 4.08 5.25 -11.45
C GLY A 148 4.36 4.39 -12.69
N PRO A 149 5.41 4.71 -13.44
CA PRO A 149 5.84 3.91 -14.58
C PRO A 149 6.48 2.59 -14.13
N GLY A 150 6.29 1.56 -14.92
CA GLY A 150 6.86 0.24 -14.70
C GLY A 150 7.15 -0.50 -15.99
N PHE A 151 7.79 -1.65 -15.81
CA PHE A 151 8.14 -2.57 -16.87
C PHE A 151 7.80 -3.98 -16.42
N THR A 152 7.22 -4.74 -17.32
CA THR A 152 6.90 -6.15 -17.13
C THR A 152 7.71 -6.99 -18.11
N PHE A 153 8.33 -8.05 -17.60
CA PHE A 153 9.10 -9.03 -18.33
C PHE A 153 8.39 -10.38 -18.26
N SER A 154 8.07 -10.93 -19.42
CA SER A 154 7.46 -12.25 -19.57
C SER A 154 7.96 -12.86 -20.89
N ASP A 155 8.45 -14.09 -20.86
CA ASP A 155 8.88 -14.85 -22.04
C ASP A 155 9.77 -14.07 -23.03
N SER A 156 10.81 -13.41 -22.50
CA SER A 156 11.75 -12.57 -23.27
C SER A 156 11.16 -11.31 -23.92
N ARG A 157 9.90 -10.97 -23.62
CA ARG A 157 9.27 -9.73 -24.06
C ARG A 157 9.30 -8.68 -22.96
N PHE A 158 9.53 -7.45 -23.40
CA PHE A 158 9.54 -6.26 -22.55
C PHE A 158 8.31 -5.43 -22.86
N HIS A 159 7.52 -5.16 -21.84
CA HIS A 159 6.33 -4.34 -21.94
C HIS A 159 6.41 -3.17 -20.97
N PHE A 160 6.23 -1.96 -21.49
CA PHE A 160 5.95 -0.82 -20.63
C PHE A 160 4.57 -1.00 -20.00
N SER A 161 4.51 -0.91 -18.67
CA SER A 161 3.30 -1.12 -17.90
C SER A 161 3.19 -0.06 -16.81
N GLY A 162 1.99 0.15 -16.27
CA GLY A 162 1.85 0.92 -15.04
C GLY A 162 2.33 0.08 -13.85
N ALA A 163 3.05 0.71 -12.92
CA ALA A 163 3.28 0.16 -11.60
C ALA A 163 2.37 0.87 -10.60
N GLY A 164 1.72 0.13 -9.72
CA GLY A 164 0.87 0.72 -8.71
C GLY A 164 0.34 -0.32 -7.75
N ASP A 165 -0.12 0.16 -6.61
CA ASP A 165 -0.70 -0.65 -5.54
C ASP A 165 -1.80 0.16 -4.88
N PHE A 166 -2.93 -0.49 -4.65
CA PHE A 166 -3.99 0.05 -3.80
C PHE A 166 -4.31 -0.99 -2.73
N GLY A 167 -4.00 -0.64 -1.49
CA GLY A 167 -4.19 -1.49 -0.32
C GLY A 167 -5.14 -0.84 0.67
N LEU A 168 -6.03 -1.64 1.25
CA LEU A 168 -6.85 -1.25 2.40
C LEU A 168 -6.92 -2.45 3.34
N GLY A 169 -6.55 -2.25 4.60
CA GLY A 169 -6.74 -3.32 5.57
C GLY A 169 -6.26 -2.99 6.97
N ILE A 170 -5.75 -4.01 7.66
CA ILE A 170 -5.42 -3.95 9.09
C ILE A 170 -3.95 -4.24 9.37
N ILE A 171 -3.44 -3.57 10.39
CA ILE A 171 -2.12 -3.74 10.99
C ILE A 171 -2.31 -4.66 12.18
N LEU A 172 -1.62 -5.79 12.15
CA LEU A 172 -1.79 -6.87 13.12
C LEU A 172 -0.97 -6.60 14.38
N ASN A 173 0.31 -6.25 14.23
CA ASN A 173 1.15 -5.85 15.34
C ASN A 173 2.48 -5.24 14.88
N LYS A 174 3.14 -4.56 15.82
CA LYS A 174 4.57 -4.22 15.76
C LYS A 174 5.34 -5.34 16.46
N MET A 175 6.24 -6.01 15.74
CA MET A 175 7.15 -7.03 16.28
C MET A 175 8.55 -6.44 16.45
#